data_AF-A0A1X0RTM6-F1
#
_entry.id   AF-A0A1X0RTM6-F1
#
_cell.length_a   1.000
_cell.length_b   1.000
_cell.length_c   1.000
_cell.angle_alpha   90.00
_cell.angle_beta   90.00
_cell.angle_gamma   90.00
#
_symmetry.space_group_name_H-M   'P 1'
#
loop_
_entity.id
_entity.type
_entity.pdbx_description
1 polymer ?
#
loop_
_entity_poly.entity_id
_entity_poly.type
_entity_poly.pdbx_seq_one_letter_code
_entity_poly.pdbx_strand_id
1 'polypeptide(L)'
;MRFITNTENVCLVALDYAGLSTSSNDLYGFLKQHPNLKIIIITIIIDSIADKSNVLTYKRSRLLNEPDTLKKFECRSKLVQRSK
;
A
#
# COMPACT_ATOMS: atom_id res chain seq x y z
N MET A 1 10.20 -14.09 -2.49
CA MET A 1 8.86 -14.05 -3.11
C MET A 1 8.87 -14.66 -4.51
N ARG A 2 8.87 -16.00 -4.64
CA ARG A 2 8.88 -16.68 -5.97
C ARG A 2 7.56 -16.52 -6.74
N PHE A 3 6.45 -16.34 -6.02
CA PHE A 3 5.10 -16.21 -6.60
C PHE A 3 4.92 -14.92 -7.39
N ILE A 4 5.40 -13.79 -6.87
CA ILE A 4 5.29 -12.50 -7.56
C ILE A 4 6.16 -12.53 -8.81
N THR A 5 7.41 -12.99 -8.74
CA THR A 5 8.31 -12.96 -9.91
C THR A 5 7.87 -13.83 -11.09
N ASN A 6 7.11 -14.90 -10.85
CA ASN A 6 6.72 -15.86 -11.90
C ASN A 6 5.31 -15.61 -12.46
N THR A 7 4.61 -14.59 -11.98
CA THR A 7 3.24 -14.27 -12.42
C THR A 7 3.22 -12.94 -13.16
N GLU A 8 2.80 -12.94 -14.43
CA GLU A 8 2.84 -11.73 -15.28
C GLU A 8 1.90 -10.61 -14.84
N ASN A 9 0.76 -10.96 -14.24
CA ASN A 9 -0.31 -10.02 -13.90
C ASN A 9 -0.70 -10.18 -12.44
N VAL A 10 0.00 -9.48 -11.56
CA VAL A 10 -0.28 -9.53 -10.11
C VAL A 10 -1.11 -8.34 -9.69
N CYS A 11 -2.21 -8.62 -9.00
CA CYS A 11 -2.97 -7.66 -8.22
C CYS A 11 -2.64 -7.86 -6.74
N LEU A 12 -2.21 -6.79 -6.08
CA LEU A 12 -1.90 -6.82 -4.65
C LEU A 12 -3.06 -6.20 -3.87
N VAL A 13 -3.61 -6.94 -2.91
CA VAL A 13 -4.71 -6.48 -2.07
C VAL A 13 -4.20 -6.31 -0.64
N ALA A 14 -4.44 -5.15 -0.04
CA ALA A 14 -4.10 -4.83 1.33
C ALA A 14 -5.34 -4.29 2.08
N LEU A 15 -5.40 -4.53 3.40
CA LEU A 15 -6.52 -4.11 4.26
C LEU A 15 -6.45 -2.64 4.67
N ASP A 16 -5.30 -2.01 4.59
CA ASP A 16 -5.13 -0.60 4.86
C ASP A 16 -3.76 -0.17 4.35
N TYR A 17 -3.46 1.12 4.47
CA TYR A 17 -2.16 1.65 4.07
C TYR A 17 -1.02 1.00 4.88
N ALA A 18 -1.16 0.94 6.20
CA ALA A 18 -0.12 0.44 7.10
C ALA A 18 0.10 -1.07 6.98
N GLY A 19 -0.92 -1.84 6.59
CA GLY A 19 -0.86 -3.27 6.35
C GLY A 19 -0.11 -3.65 5.07
N LEU A 20 0.11 -2.70 4.16
CA LEU A 20 1.04 -2.87 3.04
C LEU A 20 2.43 -2.35 3.38
N SER A 21 2.54 -1.07 3.75
CA SER A 21 3.80 -0.43 4.12
C SER A 21 3.53 0.86 4.90
N THR A 22 4.42 1.20 5.82
CA THR A 22 4.42 2.50 6.52
C THR A 22 5.48 3.47 5.98
N SER A 23 6.21 3.07 4.93
CA SER A 23 7.29 3.82 4.30
C SER A 23 7.02 3.94 2.80
N SER A 24 6.88 5.18 2.33
CA SER A 24 6.70 5.51 0.91
C SER A 24 7.89 5.04 0.07
N ASN A 25 9.12 5.19 0.59
CA ASN A 25 10.35 4.77 -0.08
C ASN A 25 10.44 3.26 -0.26
N ASP A 26 10.07 2.49 0.77
CA ASP A 26 10.12 1.03 0.71
C ASP A 26 9.08 0.52 -0.30
N LEU A 27 7.89 1.11 -0.30
CA LEU A 27 6.85 0.78 -1.27
C LEU A 27 7.28 1.15 -2.69
N TYR A 28 7.90 2.32 -2.89
CA TYR A 28 8.42 2.74 -4.19
C TYR A 28 9.49 1.76 -4.71
N GLY A 29 10.44 1.37 -3.85
CA GLY A 29 11.47 0.38 -4.19
C GLY A 29 10.86 -0.97 -4.58
N PHE A 30 9.89 -1.44 -3.80
CA PHE A 30 9.15 -2.68 -4.07
C PHE A 30 8.44 -2.65 -5.43
N LEU A 31 7.74 -1.55 -5.75
CA LEU A 31 7.06 -1.38 -7.04
C LEU A 31 8.03 -1.26 -8.21
N LYS A 32 9.21 -0.69 -8.00
CA LYS A 32 10.25 -0.63 -9.03
C LYS A 32 10.82 -2.02 -9.31
N GLN A 33 11.03 -2.83 -8.29
CA GLN A 33 11.59 -4.18 -8.38
C GLN A 33 10.64 -5.20 -9.03
N HIS A 34 9.32 -5.00 -8.91
CA HIS A 34 8.31 -5.95 -9.38
C HIS A 34 7.41 -5.34 -10.46
N PRO A 35 7.86 -5.35 -11.74
CA PRO A 35 7.12 -4.69 -12.82
C PRO A 35 5.79 -5.35 -13.21
N ASN A 36 5.63 -6.60 -12.82
CA ASN A 36 4.46 -7.44 -13.03
C ASN A 36 3.28 -7.10 -12.09
N LEU A 37 3.50 -6.28 -11.06
CA LEU A 37 2.42 -5.68 -10.26
C LEU A 37 1.72 -4.60 -11.08
N LYS A 38 0.47 -4.83 -11.47
CA LYS A 38 -0.28 -3.85 -12.27
C LYS A 38 -1.18 -2.97 -11.43
N ILE A 39 -1.84 -3.58 -10.45
CA ILE A 39 -2.89 -2.95 -9.65
C ILE A 39 -2.62 -3.24 -8.17
N ILE A 40 -2.78 -2.22 -7.35
CA ILE A 40 -2.79 -2.32 -5.89
C ILE A 40 -4.17 -1.86 -5.41
N ILE A 41 -4.81 -2.67 -4.60
CA ILE A 41 -6.11 -2.38 -3.99
C ILE A 41 -5.90 -2.28 -2.49
N ILE A 42 -6.38 -1.18 -1.90
CA ILE A 42 -6.35 -0.93 -0.46
C ILE A 42 -7.79 -0.83 0.03
N THR A 43 -8.19 -1.73 0.90
CA THR A 43 -9.56 -1.85 1.39
C THR A 43 -9.65 -1.31 2.80
N ILE A 44 -9.82 0.00 2.98
CA ILE A 44 -9.86 0.59 4.32
C ILE A 44 -11.14 0.16 5.04
N ILE A 45 -10.97 -0.66 6.08
CA ILE A 45 -12.03 -1.06 7.00
C ILE A 45 -12.02 -0.07 8.17
N ILE A 46 -13.11 0.67 8.32
CA ILE A 46 -13.33 1.53 9.48
C ILE A 46 -14.18 0.72 10.45
N ASP A 47 -13.70 0.48 11.67
CA ASP A 47 -14.37 -0.32 12.73
C ASP A 47 -15.75 0.25 13.16
N SER A 48 -16.22 1.34 12.56
CA SER A 48 -17.57 1.86 12.77
C SER A 48 -18.53 1.36 11.67
N ILE A 49 -19.28 0.30 11.99
CA ILE A 49 -20.48 -0.17 11.27
C ILE A 49 -20.18 -0.84 9.91
N ALA A 50 -20.73 -2.05 9.75
CA ALA A 50 -20.43 -3.07 8.73
C ALA A 50 -20.49 -2.65 7.24
N ASP A 51 -20.91 -1.42 6.93
CA ASP A 51 -21.22 -0.98 5.56
C ASP A 51 -20.33 0.16 5.02
N LYS A 52 -19.34 0.65 5.79
CA LYS A 52 -18.43 1.73 5.34
C LYS A 52 -17.02 1.23 5.04
N SER A 53 -16.91 0.20 4.20
CA SER A 53 -15.60 -0.18 3.62
C SER A 53 -15.29 0.72 2.43
N ASN A 54 -14.15 1.42 2.48
CA ASN A 54 -13.68 2.21 1.33
C ASN A 54 -12.62 1.43 0.57
N VAL A 55 -12.91 1.06 -0.68
CA VAL A 55 -11.95 0.40 -1.56
C VAL A 55 -11.25 1.46 -2.42
N LEU A 56 -9.94 1.55 -2.27
CA LEU A 56 -9.09 2.44 -3.06
C LEU A 56 -8.22 1.62 -4.00
N THR A 57 -8.37 1.87 -5.29
CA THR A 57 -7.61 1.18 -6.35
C THR A 57 -6.57 2.10 -6.94
N TYR A 58 -5.32 1.65 -6.94
CA TYR A 58 -4.17 2.34 -7.50
C TYR A 58 -3.55 1.50 -8.62
N LYS A 59 -3.26 2.16 -9.76
CA LYS A 59 -2.38 1.58 -10.78
C LYS A 59 -0.93 1.78 -10.36
N ARG A 60 -0.06 0.80 -10.62
CA ARG A 60 1.38 0.92 -10.34
C ARG A 60 1.99 2.17 -10.98
N SER A 61 1.66 2.44 -12.25
CA SER A 61 2.17 3.61 -12.96
C SER A 61 1.81 4.93 -12.26
N ARG A 62 0.59 5.01 -11.72
CA ARG A 62 0.13 6.17 -10.96
C ARG A 62 0.95 6.36 -9.68
N LEU A 63 1.14 5.29 -8.91
CA LEU A 63 1.94 5.33 -7.68
C LEU A 63 3.41 5.71 -7.94
N LEU A 64 3.99 5.27 -9.07
CA LEU A 64 5.37 5.61 -9.43
C LEU A 64 5.53 7.05 -9.92
N ASN A 65 4.48 7.65 -10.48
CA ASN A 65 4.52 8.98 -11.10
C ASN A 65 3.94 10.10 -10.21
N GLU A 66 3.02 9.77 -9.28
CA GLU A 66 2.36 10.74 -8.41
C GLU A 66 2.84 10.59 -6.95
N PRO A 67 3.88 11.34 -6.53
CA PRO A 67 4.47 11.19 -5.19
C PRO A 67 3.48 11.46 -4.04
N ASP A 68 2.46 12.28 -4.27
CA ASP A 68 1.44 12.57 -3.24
C ASP A 68 0.55 11.35 -2.93
N THR A 69 0.40 10.42 -3.87
CA THR A 69 -0.32 9.16 -3.61
C THR A 69 0.45 8.22 -2.70
N LEU A 70 1.79 8.23 -2.79
CA LEU A 70 2.71 7.47 -1.93
C LEU A 70 2.78 8.02 -0.50
N LYS A 71 2.62 9.34 -0.30
CA LYS A 71 2.59 9.94 1.04
C LYS A 71 1.45 9.40 1.91
N LYS A 72 0.37 8.90 1.32
CA LYS A 72 -0.74 8.28 2.08
C LYS A 72 -0.30 7.05 2.88
N PHE A 73 0.81 6.42 2.50
CA PHE A 73 1.40 5.28 3.20
C PHE A 73 2.20 5.70 4.44
N GLU A 74 2.59 6.97 4.54
CA GLU A 74 3.20 7.58 5.74
C GLU A 74 2.14 7.92 6.79
N CYS A 75 1.25 6.97 7.07
CA CYS A 75 0.05 7.16 7.88
C CYS A 75 0.27 6.93 9.38
N ARG A 76 1.44 6.40 9.80
CA ARG A 76 1.76 6.23 11.22
C ARG A 76 2.48 7.44 11.77
N SER A 77 1.89 8.04 12.80
CA SER A 77 2.58 9.01 13.65
C SER A 77 3.71 8.33 14.44
N LYS A 78 4.71 9.13 14.84
CA LYS A 78 5.79 8.64 15.70
C LYS A 78 5.19 8.00 16.94
N LEU A 79 5.68 6.81 17.30
CA LEU A 79 5.31 6.16 18.54
C LEU A 79 5.60 7.11 19.70
N VAL A 80 4.61 7.30 20.57
CA VAL A 80 4.82 8.05 21.81
C VAL A 80 5.79 7.24 22.66
N GLN A 81 6.98 7.79 22.90
CA GLN A 81 7.96 7.17 23.78
C GLN A 81 7.39 7.14 25.19
N ARG A 82 7.08 5.93 25.68
CA ARG A 82 6.48 5.74 27.01
C ARG A 82 7.50 5.54 28.13
N SER A 83 8.75 5.25 27.77
CA SER A 83 9.87 5.13 28.72
C SER A 83 10.65 6.43 28.78
N LYS A 84 11.02 6.84 30.00
CA LYS A 84 11.93 7.95 30.25
C LYS A 84 13.37 7.58 29.91
#